data_AF-A0A933NN62-F1
#
_entry.id   AF-A0A933NN62-F1
#
_cell.length_a   1.000
_cell.length_b   1.000
_cell.length_c   1.000
_cell.angle_alpha   90.00
_cell.angle_beta   90.00
_cell.angle_gamma   90.00
#
_symmetry.space_group_name_H-M   'P 1'
#
loop_
_entity.id
_entity.type
_entity.pdbx_description
1 polymer ?
#
loop_
_entity_poly.entity_id
_entity_poly.type
_entity_poly.pdbx_seq_one_letter_code
_entity_poly.pdbx_strand_id
1 'polypeptide(L)'
;MIAIEKAQKVAEVCTRYGLVEPDGDDPFSGKFRYVERRLQKLTTRDLVALSGRLIDGYAEMEDYVGAVDSLREALRFEAGSRRISEVTRRDLARAVDSLGACQLGGQRNIATILSLAVPSIDLHTGEAFDISLNDEIQRHMVRNQDWETEYLFERVGAYSWSDARFVRLLEESVHPLSRTGEEQAQWVSTINACLQRDGFTMEVAEHISGHQVFKARTLAGGVRGRPKNLIFASTGLKRDCSG
;
A
#
# COMPACT_ATOMS: atom_id res chain seq x y z
N MET A 1 -1.45 7.69 16.68
CA MET A 1 -1.70 9.00 17.33
C MET A 1 -2.66 8.90 18.52
N ILE A 2 -3.90 8.44 18.35
CA ILE A 2 -4.95 8.53 19.39
C ILE A 2 -4.79 7.50 20.54
N ALA A 3 -4.14 6.36 20.27
CA ALA A 3 -4.00 5.27 21.24
C ALA A 3 -3.11 5.61 22.45
N ILE A 4 -2.17 6.54 22.28
CA ILE A 4 -1.10 6.83 23.26
C ILE A 4 -1.43 8.06 24.15
N GLU A 5 -2.40 8.89 23.73
CA GLU A 5 -2.68 10.18 24.37
C GLU A 5 -3.85 10.13 25.36
N LYS A 6 -3.81 10.93 26.44
CA LYS A 6 -4.92 11.07 27.40
C LYS A 6 -6.17 11.64 26.71
N ALA A 7 -7.37 11.25 27.16
CA ALA A 7 -8.64 11.62 26.49
C ALA A 7 -8.82 13.15 26.32
N GLN A 8 -8.39 13.95 27.29
CA GLN A 8 -8.40 15.42 27.21
C GLN A 8 -7.50 15.95 26.08
N LYS A 9 -6.30 15.37 25.89
CA LYS A 9 -5.42 15.75 24.79
C LYS A 9 -6.00 15.39 23.42
N VAL A 10 -6.82 14.33 23.33
CA VAL A 10 -7.46 13.94 22.06
C VAL A 10 -8.45 15.02 21.60
N ALA A 11 -9.23 15.58 22.53
CA ALA A 11 -10.15 16.69 22.22
C ALA A 11 -9.38 17.94 21.78
N GLU A 12 -8.32 18.33 22.49
CA GLU A 12 -7.48 19.47 22.12
C GLU A 12 -6.84 19.31 20.73
N VAL A 13 -6.35 18.11 20.40
CA VAL A 13 -5.79 17.80 19.08
C VAL A 13 -6.88 17.88 18.01
N CYS A 14 -8.08 17.37 18.25
CA CYS A 14 -9.20 17.48 17.31
C CYS A 14 -9.53 18.96 17.01
N THR A 15 -9.64 19.80 18.04
CA THR A 15 -9.89 21.24 17.90
C THR A 15 -8.77 21.93 17.12
N ARG A 16 -7.50 21.65 17.46
CA ARG A 16 -6.32 22.22 16.78
C ARG A 16 -6.34 21.96 15.28
N TYR A 17 -6.79 20.78 14.86
CA TYR A 17 -6.81 20.40 13.45
C TYR A 17 -8.16 20.67 12.76
N GLY A 18 -9.10 21.34 13.42
CA GLY A 18 -10.38 21.77 12.84
C GLY A 18 -11.44 20.67 12.79
N LEU A 19 -11.31 19.61 13.59
CA LEU A 19 -12.33 18.59 13.78
C LEU A 19 -13.35 19.06 14.84
N VAL A 20 -14.14 20.08 14.47
CA VAL A 20 -15.06 20.81 15.37
C VAL A 20 -16.29 19.97 15.75
N GLU A 21 -16.82 20.24 16.93
CA GLU A 21 -17.94 19.55 17.56
C GLU A 21 -19.30 19.91 16.93
N PRO A 22 -20.24 18.95 16.83
CA PRO A 22 -21.63 19.17 17.17
C PRO A 22 -21.84 18.88 18.67
N ASP A 23 -22.67 19.66 19.34
CA ASP A 23 -22.93 19.56 20.78
C ASP A 23 -23.23 18.12 21.24
N GLY A 24 -22.59 17.69 22.35
CA GLY A 24 -23.00 16.52 23.15
C GLY A 24 -22.17 15.23 23.02
N ASP A 25 -21.08 15.19 22.25
CA ASP A 25 -20.27 13.97 22.10
C ASP A 25 -19.04 13.96 23.03
N ASP A 26 -18.98 13.00 23.96
CA ASP A 26 -17.97 12.94 25.04
C ASP A 26 -16.75 12.07 24.66
N PRO A 27 -15.51 12.64 24.65
CA PRO A 27 -14.27 11.87 24.42
C PRO A 27 -14.03 10.72 25.42
N PHE A 28 -14.63 10.76 26.61
CA PHE A 28 -14.48 9.73 27.64
C PHE A 28 -15.20 8.42 27.30
N SER A 29 -16.13 8.43 26.34
CA SER A 29 -16.86 7.22 25.87
C SER A 29 -16.07 6.34 24.90
N GLY A 30 -14.90 6.79 24.44
CA GLY A 30 -13.99 6.04 23.57
C GLY A 30 -13.27 6.93 22.56
N LYS A 31 -11.97 7.19 22.79
CA LYS A 31 -11.14 8.10 21.98
C LYS A 31 -11.17 7.80 20.48
N PHE A 32 -11.17 6.51 20.11
CA PHE A 32 -11.15 6.07 18.72
C PHE A 32 -12.47 6.39 18.01
N ARG A 33 -13.59 5.99 18.62
CA ARG A 33 -14.95 6.28 18.15
C ARG A 33 -15.22 7.79 18.07
N TYR A 34 -14.68 8.55 19.02
CA TYR A 34 -14.78 10.00 19.06
C TYR A 34 -14.13 10.66 17.83
N VAL A 35 -12.95 10.21 17.42
CA VAL A 35 -12.27 10.75 16.22
C VAL A 35 -12.90 10.21 14.93
N GLU A 36 -13.25 8.93 14.88
CA GLU A 36 -13.85 8.29 13.71
C GLU A 36 -15.13 8.99 13.26
N ARG A 37 -16.06 9.28 14.20
CA ARG A 37 -17.31 10.00 13.89
C ARG A 37 -17.10 11.37 13.28
N ARG A 38 -15.97 12.02 13.59
CA ARG A 38 -15.61 13.34 13.06
C ARG A 38 -15.01 13.20 11.66
N LEU A 39 -14.11 12.24 11.46
CA LEU A 39 -13.53 11.95 10.16
C LEU A 39 -14.58 11.54 9.12
N GLN A 40 -15.61 10.77 9.52
CA GLN A 40 -16.69 10.35 8.64
C GLN A 40 -17.53 11.50 8.06
N LYS A 41 -17.48 12.70 8.66
CA LYS A 41 -18.22 13.88 8.19
C LYS A 41 -17.42 14.72 7.19
N LEU A 42 -16.13 14.44 7.03
CA LEU A 42 -15.25 15.20 6.15
C LEU A 42 -15.35 14.68 4.71
N THR A 43 -15.29 15.60 3.75
CA THR A 43 -15.13 15.22 2.35
C THR A 43 -13.72 14.71 2.10
N THR A 44 -13.49 14.01 0.98
CA THR A 44 -12.14 13.61 0.55
C THR A 44 -11.18 14.80 0.48
N ARG A 45 -11.65 15.96 -0.01
CA ARG A 45 -10.85 17.18 -0.06
C ARG A 45 -10.44 17.67 1.32
N ASP A 46 -11.36 17.63 2.29
CA ASP A 46 -11.09 18.06 3.66
C ASP A 46 -10.13 17.09 4.36
N LEU A 47 -10.26 15.78 4.09
CA LEU A 47 -9.34 14.76 4.58
C LEU A 47 -7.92 14.97 4.04
N VAL A 48 -7.78 15.24 2.73
CA VAL A 48 -6.48 15.56 2.12
C VAL A 48 -5.85 16.80 2.77
N ALA A 49 -6.63 17.86 2.96
CA ALA A 49 -6.14 19.08 3.61
C ALA A 49 -5.76 18.84 5.08
N LEU A 50 -6.54 18.03 5.80
CA LEU A 50 -6.23 17.62 7.17
C LEU A 50 -4.94 16.80 7.25
N SER A 51 -4.77 15.82 6.36
CA SER A 51 -3.55 15.01 6.26
C SER A 51 -2.32 15.86 6.01
N GLY A 52 -2.40 16.88 5.14
CA GLY A 52 -1.32 17.84 4.93
C GLY A 52 -0.92 18.57 6.22
N ARG A 53 -1.92 19.12 6.95
CA ARG A 53 -1.66 19.77 8.25
C ARG A 53 -1.03 18.83 9.27
N LEU A 54 -1.49 17.57 9.32
CA LEU A 54 -0.94 16.57 10.24
C LEU A 54 0.52 16.23 9.90
N ILE A 55 0.86 16.11 8.61
CA ILE A 55 2.24 15.91 8.18
C ILE A 55 3.10 17.08 8.64
N ASP A 56 2.68 18.31 8.36
CA ASP A 56 3.45 19.51 8.74
C ASP A 56 3.63 19.63 10.26
N GLY A 57 2.60 19.27 11.03
CA GLY A 57 2.62 19.38 12.49
C GLY A 57 3.38 18.26 13.22
N TYR A 58 3.58 17.10 12.58
CA TYR A 58 4.17 15.92 13.22
C TYR A 58 5.43 15.38 12.51
N ALA A 59 5.86 15.96 11.39
CA ALA A 59 6.96 15.45 10.57
C ALA A 59 8.27 15.18 11.32
N GLU A 60 8.60 16.04 12.28
CA GLU A 60 9.86 15.98 13.04
C GLU A 60 9.71 15.25 14.39
N MET A 61 8.52 14.71 14.69
CA MET A 61 8.28 14.01 15.95
C MET A 61 8.54 12.52 15.79
N GLU A 62 9.55 12.01 16.50
CA GLU A 62 10.04 10.63 16.40
C GLU A 62 8.92 9.58 16.58
N ASP A 63 8.04 9.77 17.56
CA ASP A 63 6.89 8.88 17.84
C ASP A 63 5.88 8.76 16.69
N TYR A 64 5.91 9.70 15.74
CA TYR A 64 4.92 9.84 14.67
C TYR A 64 5.49 9.69 13.26
N VAL A 65 6.81 9.56 13.08
CA VAL A 65 7.48 9.47 11.77
C VAL A 65 6.82 8.41 10.88
N GLY A 66 6.62 7.19 11.38
CA GLY A 66 6.00 6.12 10.59
C GLY A 66 4.55 6.40 10.16
N ALA A 67 3.79 7.10 11.00
CA ALA A 67 2.41 7.51 10.67
C ALA A 67 2.41 8.66 9.65
N VAL A 68 3.32 9.62 9.79
CA VAL A 68 3.50 10.72 8.84
C VAL A 68 3.94 10.21 7.48
N ASP A 69 4.87 9.27 7.42
CA ASP A 69 5.33 8.69 6.16
C ASP A 69 4.21 7.90 5.47
N SER A 70 3.39 7.18 6.24
CA SER A 70 2.18 6.52 5.73
C SER A 70 1.18 7.53 5.15
N LEU A 71 0.98 8.68 5.80
CA LEU A 71 0.12 9.76 5.29
C LEU A 71 0.71 10.42 4.03
N ARG A 72 2.03 10.67 4.00
CA ARG A 72 2.72 11.21 2.82
C ARG A 72 2.54 10.29 1.63
N GLU A 73 2.68 8.98 1.83
CA GLU A 73 2.48 8.01 0.77
C GLU A 73 1.03 7.98 0.30
N ALA A 74 0.06 8.01 1.22
CA ALA A 74 -1.36 8.11 0.87
C ALA A 74 -1.68 9.34 0.01
N LEU A 75 -1.13 10.50 0.36
CA LEU A 75 -1.31 11.74 -0.39
C LEU A 75 -0.65 11.71 -1.77
N ARG A 76 0.48 11.01 -1.95
CA ARG A 76 1.14 10.87 -3.27
C ARG A 76 0.23 10.20 -4.29
N PHE A 77 -0.53 9.20 -3.88
CA PHE A 77 -1.46 8.49 -4.77
C PHE A 77 -2.77 9.26 -5.00
N GLU A 78 -3.26 10.02 -4.01
CA GLU A 78 -4.48 10.84 -4.18
C GLU A 78 -4.23 12.13 -4.98
N ALA A 79 -3.01 12.68 -4.96
CA ALA A 79 -2.66 13.86 -5.75
C ALA A 79 -2.47 13.57 -7.25
N GLY A 80 -2.29 12.30 -7.63
CA GLY A 80 -2.18 11.85 -9.02
C GLY A 80 -3.54 11.54 -9.63
N SER A 81 -3.78 11.99 -10.87
CA SER A 81 -4.98 11.62 -11.66
C SER A 81 -5.01 10.13 -12.06
N ARG A 82 -3.95 9.38 -11.78
CA ARG A 82 -3.83 7.95 -12.11
C ARG A 82 -4.21 7.12 -10.91
N ARG A 83 -5.08 6.13 -11.16
CA ARG A 83 -5.60 5.21 -10.17
C ARG A 83 -5.33 3.78 -10.61
N ILE A 84 -5.13 2.87 -9.67
CA ILE A 84 -5.06 1.43 -9.98
C ILE A 84 -6.49 0.91 -10.03
N SER A 85 -6.96 0.65 -11.24
CA SER A 85 -8.32 0.17 -11.50
C SER A 85 -8.58 -1.18 -10.85
N GLU A 86 -9.84 -1.46 -10.50
CA GLU A 86 -10.22 -2.78 -9.98
C GLU A 86 -9.85 -3.91 -10.95
N VAL A 87 -9.94 -3.67 -12.26
CA VAL A 87 -9.51 -4.61 -13.31
C VAL A 87 -8.04 -4.99 -13.13
N THR A 88 -7.15 -4.01 -12.99
CA THR A 88 -5.73 -4.26 -12.74
C THR A 88 -5.48 -4.98 -11.42
N ARG A 89 -6.25 -4.69 -10.37
CA ARG A 89 -6.13 -5.36 -9.07
C ARG A 89 -6.53 -6.84 -9.14
N ARG A 90 -7.59 -7.18 -9.88
CA ARG A 90 -8.02 -8.56 -10.13
C ARG A 90 -7.04 -9.31 -11.01
N ASP A 91 -6.56 -8.66 -12.08
CA ASP A 91 -5.52 -9.22 -12.94
C ASP A 91 -4.23 -9.50 -12.16
N LEU A 92 -3.85 -8.62 -11.24
CA LEU A 92 -2.72 -8.84 -10.33
C LEU A 92 -2.93 -10.07 -9.46
N ALA A 93 -4.09 -10.22 -8.83
CA ALA A 93 -4.39 -11.37 -7.97
C ALA A 93 -4.23 -12.69 -8.73
N ARG A 94 -4.82 -12.79 -9.92
CA ARG A 94 -4.69 -13.98 -10.79
C ARG A 94 -3.26 -14.22 -11.27
N ALA A 95 -2.54 -13.15 -11.61
CA ALA A 95 -1.17 -13.24 -12.08
C ALA A 95 -0.24 -13.76 -10.98
N VAL A 96 -0.41 -13.32 -9.73
CA VAL A 96 0.38 -13.84 -8.61
C VAL A 96 -0.03 -15.26 -8.22
N ASP A 97 -1.30 -15.62 -8.31
CA ASP A 97 -1.75 -17.00 -8.10
C ASP A 97 -1.11 -17.96 -9.13
N SER A 98 -0.87 -17.48 -10.34
CA SER A 98 -0.17 -18.24 -11.40
C SER A 98 1.32 -18.46 -11.11
N LEU A 99 1.94 -17.70 -10.19
CA LEU A 99 3.30 -17.96 -9.70
C LEU A 99 3.32 -19.05 -8.62
N GLY A 100 2.16 -19.31 -7.99
CA GLY A 100 1.94 -20.29 -6.94
C GLY A 100 0.93 -19.76 -5.92
N ALA A 101 -0.15 -20.52 -5.68
CA ALA A 101 -1.12 -20.19 -4.64
C ALA A 101 -0.45 -20.04 -3.26
N CYS A 102 -0.98 -19.16 -2.41
CA CYS A 102 -0.46 -18.85 -1.06
C CYS A 102 0.91 -18.16 -0.96
N GLN A 103 1.52 -17.74 -2.07
CA GLN A 103 2.85 -17.12 -2.05
C GLN A 103 2.88 -15.61 -1.78
N LEU A 104 1.73 -14.95 -1.55
CA LEU A 104 1.69 -13.49 -1.37
C LEU A 104 2.63 -13.00 -0.27
N GLY A 105 2.80 -13.79 0.80
CA GLY A 105 3.72 -13.46 1.89
C GLY A 105 5.19 -13.83 1.66
N GLY A 106 5.48 -14.71 0.68
CA GLY A 106 6.79 -15.34 0.53
C GLY A 106 7.21 -16.01 1.84
N GLN A 107 8.36 -15.62 2.36
CA GLN A 107 8.91 -16.08 3.64
C GLN A 107 8.27 -15.43 4.87
N ARG A 108 7.49 -14.36 4.71
CA ARG A 108 6.79 -13.71 5.82
C ARG A 108 5.39 -14.28 5.98
N ASN A 109 4.92 -14.28 7.23
CA ASN A 109 3.53 -14.59 7.52
C ASN A 109 2.62 -13.57 6.81
N ILE A 110 1.68 -14.07 6.01
CA ILE A 110 0.73 -13.28 5.25
C ILE A 110 -0.09 -12.33 6.13
N ALA A 111 -0.46 -12.74 7.35
CA ALA A 111 -1.17 -11.86 8.28
C ALA A 111 -0.29 -10.71 8.76
N THR A 112 1.03 -10.89 8.89
CA THR A 112 1.95 -9.78 9.19
C THR A 112 1.98 -8.75 8.06
N ILE A 113 1.87 -9.19 6.81
CA ILE A 113 1.82 -8.27 5.66
C ILE A 113 0.44 -7.59 5.57
N LEU A 114 -0.64 -8.33 5.81
CA LEU A 114 -2.00 -7.80 5.76
C LEU A 114 -2.31 -6.86 6.93
N SER A 115 -1.75 -7.06 8.12
CA SER A 115 -1.94 -6.15 9.25
C SER A 115 -1.36 -4.75 9.00
N LEU A 116 -0.41 -4.62 8.07
CA LEU A 116 0.08 -3.32 7.59
C LEU A 116 -0.95 -2.59 6.72
N ALA A 117 -1.85 -3.32 6.08
CA ALA A 117 -2.86 -2.77 5.18
C ALA A 117 -4.26 -2.70 5.81
N VAL A 118 -4.58 -3.59 6.75
CA VAL A 118 -5.91 -3.75 7.34
C VAL A 118 -5.82 -3.50 8.85
N PRO A 119 -6.31 -2.35 9.35
CA PRO A 119 -6.24 -1.98 10.76
C PRO A 119 -7.00 -2.91 11.73
N SER A 120 -7.75 -3.90 11.23
CA SER A 120 -8.76 -4.63 12.00
C SER A 120 -8.83 -6.13 11.69
N ILE A 121 -7.75 -6.79 11.24
CA ILE A 121 -7.80 -8.24 10.94
C ILE A 121 -8.09 -9.09 12.19
N ASP A 122 -7.75 -8.57 13.37
CA ASP A 122 -7.95 -9.24 14.66
C ASP A 122 -9.33 -8.91 15.28
N LEU A 123 -10.19 -8.14 14.59
CA LEU A 123 -11.49 -7.77 15.14
C LEU A 123 -12.48 -8.94 15.00
N HIS A 124 -12.97 -9.43 16.13
CA HIS A 124 -14.11 -10.34 16.18
C HIS A 124 -15.41 -9.57 15.96
N THR A 125 -16.30 -10.07 15.10
CA THR A 125 -17.63 -9.51 14.80
C THR A 125 -18.64 -9.67 15.94
N GLY A 126 -18.27 -10.38 17.02
CA GLY A 126 -18.95 -10.28 18.32
C GLY A 126 -19.84 -11.45 18.71
N GLU A 127 -19.84 -12.57 17.97
CA GLU A 127 -20.50 -13.80 18.38
C GLU A 127 -19.57 -14.69 19.23
N ALA A 128 -20.13 -15.47 20.17
CA ALA A 128 -19.39 -16.27 21.15
C ALA A 128 -18.49 -17.39 20.56
N PHE A 129 -18.50 -17.56 19.23
CA PHE A 129 -17.70 -18.51 18.46
C PHE A 129 -17.01 -17.87 17.26
N ASP A 130 -16.90 -16.54 17.24
CA ASP A 130 -16.50 -15.82 16.04
C ASP A 130 -14.98 -15.87 15.81
N ILE A 131 -14.62 -16.48 14.68
CA ILE A 131 -13.26 -16.63 14.19
C ILE A 131 -12.85 -15.28 13.62
N SER A 132 -11.75 -14.69 14.08
CA SER A 132 -11.29 -13.42 13.50
C SER A 132 -10.88 -13.60 12.03
N LEU A 133 -10.88 -12.52 11.25
CA LEU A 133 -10.36 -12.56 9.88
C LEU A 133 -8.91 -13.06 9.86
N ASN A 134 -8.10 -12.72 10.87
CA ASN A 134 -6.76 -13.26 11.04
C ASN A 134 -6.76 -14.78 11.24
N ASP A 135 -7.65 -15.32 12.08
CA ASP A 135 -7.76 -16.76 12.29
C ASP A 135 -8.17 -17.51 11.01
N GLU A 136 -9.05 -16.91 10.19
CA GLU A 136 -9.38 -17.45 8.86
C GLU A 136 -8.16 -17.43 7.93
N ILE A 137 -7.42 -16.32 7.88
CA ILE A 137 -6.21 -16.19 7.08
C ILE A 137 -5.15 -17.22 7.51
N GLN A 138 -4.90 -17.38 8.81
CA GLN A 138 -3.95 -18.39 9.30
C GLN A 138 -4.40 -19.81 8.93
N ARG A 139 -5.71 -20.09 9.06
CA ARG A 139 -6.26 -21.39 8.69
C ARG A 139 -6.09 -21.68 7.21
N HIS A 140 -6.51 -20.76 6.35
CA HIS A 140 -6.69 -21.03 4.94
C HIS A 140 -5.44 -20.71 4.09
N MET A 141 -4.73 -19.63 4.39
CA MET A 141 -3.52 -19.26 3.63
C MET A 141 -2.26 -19.97 4.14
N VAL A 142 -2.18 -20.30 5.44
CA VAL A 142 -0.94 -20.84 6.04
C VAL A 142 -1.04 -22.34 6.29
N ARG A 143 -2.08 -22.78 7.03
CA ARG A 143 -2.20 -24.18 7.44
C ARG A 143 -2.74 -25.08 6.34
N ASN A 144 -3.82 -24.67 5.69
CA ASN A 144 -4.49 -25.47 4.67
C ASN A 144 -3.96 -25.17 3.26
N GLN A 145 -3.52 -23.93 3.02
CA GLN A 145 -3.07 -23.42 1.72
C GLN A 145 -4.13 -23.60 0.61
N ASP A 146 -5.39 -23.38 0.97
CA ASP A 146 -6.58 -23.61 0.13
C ASP A 146 -7.24 -22.33 -0.38
N TRP A 147 -6.71 -21.16 -0.02
CA TRP A 147 -7.13 -19.88 -0.58
C TRP A 147 -6.16 -19.38 -1.64
N GLU A 148 -6.73 -18.99 -2.77
CA GLU A 148 -6.06 -18.19 -3.79
C GLU A 148 -6.06 -16.71 -3.38
N THR A 149 -5.11 -15.95 -3.92
CA THR A 149 -4.98 -14.51 -3.71
C THR A 149 -6.21 -13.77 -4.21
N GLU A 150 -6.83 -14.21 -5.31
CA GLU A 150 -8.08 -13.63 -5.81
C GLU A 150 -9.18 -13.65 -4.73
N TYR A 151 -9.35 -14.78 -4.05
CA TYR A 151 -10.32 -14.95 -2.96
C TYR A 151 -9.91 -14.17 -1.70
N LEU A 152 -8.63 -14.22 -1.33
CA LEU A 152 -8.11 -13.44 -0.21
C LEU A 152 -8.39 -11.94 -0.39
N PHE A 153 -8.14 -11.39 -1.58
CA PHE A 153 -8.36 -9.98 -1.90
C PHE A 153 -9.83 -9.60 -1.79
N GLU A 154 -10.74 -10.49 -2.20
CA GLU A 154 -12.18 -10.29 -2.00
C GLU A 154 -12.53 -10.28 -0.51
N ARG A 155 -12.03 -11.27 0.25
CA ARG A 155 -12.31 -11.43 1.67
C ARG A 155 -11.87 -10.23 2.51
N VAL A 156 -10.70 -9.66 2.21
CA VAL A 156 -10.17 -8.47 2.91
C VAL A 156 -10.61 -7.14 2.30
N GLY A 157 -11.38 -7.17 1.21
CA GLY A 157 -11.85 -5.99 0.48
C GLY A 157 -10.74 -5.21 -0.25
N ALA A 158 -9.63 -5.87 -0.62
CA ALA A 158 -8.48 -5.22 -1.26
C ALA A 158 -8.82 -4.50 -2.57
N TYR A 159 -9.86 -4.96 -3.28
CA TYR A 159 -10.33 -4.35 -4.52
C TYR A 159 -10.88 -2.93 -4.33
N SER A 160 -11.36 -2.58 -3.14
CA SER A 160 -11.92 -1.26 -2.83
C SER A 160 -10.99 -0.36 -2.00
N TRP A 161 -9.78 -0.83 -1.67
CA TRP A 161 -8.80 -0.05 -0.91
C TRP A 161 -8.33 1.20 -1.67
N SER A 162 -7.75 2.17 -0.96
CA SER A 162 -6.99 3.23 -1.61
C SER A 162 -5.78 2.65 -2.36
N ASP A 163 -5.34 3.32 -3.42
CA ASP A 163 -4.19 2.86 -4.21
C ASP A 163 -2.93 2.78 -3.37
N ALA A 164 -2.73 3.73 -2.45
CA ALA A 164 -1.60 3.71 -1.52
C ALA A 164 -1.56 2.45 -0.66
N ARG A 165 -2.72 2.03 -0.15
CA ARG A 165 -2.83 0.82 0.68
C ARG A 165 -2.58 -0.43 -0.16
N PHE A 166 -3.16 -0.48 -1.36
CA PHE A 166 -2.96 -1.60 -2.28
C PHE A 166 -1.50 -1.71 -2.73
N VAL A 167 -0.86 -0.60 -3.08
CA VAL A 167 0.57 -0.53 -3.39
C VAL A 167 1.40 -0.99 -2.20
N ARG A 168 1.10 -0.55 -0.98
CA ARG A 168 1.88 -0.97 0.19
C ARG A 168 1.86 -2.49 0.36
N LEU A 169 0.72 -3.14 0.14
CA LEU A 169 0.62 -4.60 0.14
C LEU A 169 1.56 -5.22 -0.92
N LEU A 170 1.58 -4.69 -2.14
CA LEU A 170 2.47 -5.19 -3.20
C LEU A 170 3.95 -4.99 -2.85
N GLU A 171 4.33 -3.82 -2.34
CA GLU A 171 5.69 -3.52 -1.89
C GLU A 171 6.16 -4.48 -0.79
N GLU A 172 5.32 -4.71 0.21
CA GLU A 172 5.60 -5.65 1.30
C GLU A 172 5.71 -7.09 0.80
N SER A 173 4.92 -7.45 -0.21
CA SER A 173 5.05 -8.77 -0.84
C SER A 173 6.46 -8.93 -1.42
N VAL A 174 6.99 -7.95 -2.17
CA VAL A 174 8.31 -8.06 -2.82
C VAL A 174 9.47 -7.55 -1.97
N HIS A 175 9.24 -7.23 -0.71
CA HIS A 175 10.27 -6.77 0.20
C HIS A 175 11.34 -7.87 0.41
N PRO A 176 12.64 -7.54 0.61
CA PRO A 176 13.68 -8.53 0.87
C PRO A 176 13.42 -9.51 2.02
N LEU A 177 12.65 -9.09 3.03
CA LEU A 177 12.23 -9.98 4.12
C LEU A 177 11.20 -11.04 3.68
N SER A 178 10.49 -10.78 2.58
CA SER A 178 9.49 -11.68 2.01
C SER A 178 10.09 -12.56 0.92
N ARG A 179 10.91 -12.00 0.02
CA ARG A 179 11.55 -12.75 -1.07
C ARG A 179 12.78 -12.00 -1.61
N THR A 180 13.74 -12.75 -2.15
CA THR A 180 14.99 -12.22 -2.69
C THR A 180 15.39 -12.95 -3.98
N GLY A 181 16.37 -12.42 -4.72
CA GLY A 181 16.96 -13.10 -5.88
C GLY A 181 15.98 -13.26 -7.04
N GLU A 182 16.01 -14.43 -7.68
CA GLU A 182 15.21 -14.72 -8.89
C GLU A 182 13.70 -14.67 -8.62
N GLU A 183 13.26 -15.17 -7.46
CA GLU A 183 11.85 -15.12 -7.05
C GLU A 183 11.35 -13.67 -6.95
N GLN A 184 12.14 -12.79 -6.32
CA GLN A 184 11.80 -11.37 -6.22
C GLN A 184 11.70 -10.72 -7.61
N ALA A 185 12.64 -11.02 -8.51
CA ALA A 185 12.63 -10.49 -9.87
C ALA A 185 11.42 -10.98 -10.68
N GLN A 186 11.06 -12.25 -10.56
CA GLN A 186 9.89 -12.84 -11.22
C GLN A 186 8.58 -12.21 -10.73
N TRP A 187 8.46 -12.00 -9.42
CA TRP A 187 7.32 -11.33 -8.81
C TRP A 187 7.18 -9.87 -9.26
N VAL A 188 8.29 -9.10 -9.22
CA VAL A 188 8.29 -7.71 -9.68
C VAL A 188 7.93 -7.61 -11.16
N SER A 189 8.46 -8.51 -12.01
CA SER A 189 8.12 -8.57 -13.43
C SER A 189 6.63 -8.82 -13.65
N THR A 190 6.07 -9.78 -12.91
CA THR A 190 4.63 -10.14 -12.99
C THR A 190 3.75 -8.99 -12.53
N ILE A 191 4.08 -8.33 -11.42
CA ILE A 191 3.36 -7.17 -10.91
C ILE A 191 3.42 -6.00 -11.91
N ASN A 192 4.59 -5.73 -12.49
CA ASN A 192 4.77 -4.65 -13.46
C ASN A 192 4.00 -4.87 -14.76
N ALA A 193 3.86 -6.11 -15.22
CA ALA A 193 3.07 -6.43 -16.41
C ALA A 193 1.59 -6.01 -16.28
N CYS A 194 1.06 -5.97 -15.05
CA CYS A 194 -0.27 -5.46 -14.75
C CYS A 194 -0.26 -3.96 -14.46
N LEU A 195 0.58 -3.48 -13.53
CA LEU A 195 0.61 -2.08 -13.07
C LEU A 195 0.87 -1.06 -14.18
N GLN A 196 1.68 -1.41 -15.19
CA GLN A 196 2.01 -0.50 -16.29
C GLN A 196 0.78 -0.06 -17.09
N ARG A 197 -0.30 -0.86 -17.11
CA ARG A 197 -1.56 -0.54 -17.80
C ARG A 197 -2.24 0.68 -17.19
N ASP A 198 -2.09 0.85 -15.88
CA ASP A 198 -2.61 2.00 -15.12
C ASP A 198 -1.53 3.08 -14.90
N GLY A 199 -0.37 2.93 -15.53
CA GLY A 199 0.69 3.92 -15.50
C GLY A 199 1.52 3.90 -14.22
N PHE A 200 1.65 2.74 -13.58
CA PHE A 200 2.49 2.50 -12.41
C PHE A 200 3.60 1.49 -12.73
N THR A 201 4.70 1.55 -11.98
CA THR A 201 5.79 0.57 -12.05
C THR A 201 6.49 0.45 -10.71
N MET A 202 6.96 -0.74 -10.38
CA MET A 202 7.84 -1.02 -9.24
C MET A 202 9.28 -0.78 -9.68
N GLU A 203 9.97 0.12 -9.01
CA GLU A 203 11.38 0.46 -9.26
C GLU A 203 12.20 0.27 -7.98
N VAL A 204 13.48 -0.07 -8.14
CA VAL A 204 14.40 -0.14 -7.01
C VAL A 204 14.56 1.25 -6.40
N ALA A 205 14.18 1.38 -5.14
CA ALA A 205 14.29 2.63 -4.40
C ALA A 205 15.54 2.67 -3.52
N GLU A 206 15.91 1.53 -2.94
CA GLU A 206 17.04 1.41 -2.02
C GLU A 206 17.56 -0.04 -1.99
N HIS A 207 18.62 -0.26 -1.21
CA HIS A 207 19.17 -1.59 -0.96
C HIS A 207 19.34 -1.80 0.54
N ILE A 208 18.86 -2.93 1.07
CA ILE A 208 19.05 -3.36 2.46
C ILE A 208 19.95 -4.60 2.45
N SER A 209 21.13 -4.49 3.06
CA SER A 209 22.09 -5.61 3.16
C SER A 209 22.43 -6.26 1.80
N GLY A 210 22.44 -5.47 0.72
CA GLY A 210 22.68 -5.96 -0.65
C GLY A 210 21.44 -6.46 -1.39
N HIS A 211 20.27 -6.49 -0.74
CA HIS A 211 19.00 -6.85 -1.37
C HIS A 211 18.22 -5.63 -1.83
N GLN A 212 17.60 -5.70 -3.01
CA GLN A 212 16.84 -4.61 -3.61
C GLN A 212 15.51 -4.41 -2.90
N VAL A 213 15.16 -3.16 -2.58
CA VAL A 213 13.84 -2.79 -2.09
C VAL A 213 13.11 -2.03 -3.20
N PHE A 214 11.93 -2.51 -3.56
CA PHE A 214 11.13 -1.93 -4.63
C PHE A 214 10.05 -1.01 -4.05
N LYS A 215 9.83 0.12 -4.72
CA LYS A 215 8.73 1.05 -4.46
C LYS A 215 7.94 1.31 -5.72
N ALA A 216 6.62 1.44 -5.59
CA ALA A 216 5.80 1.81 -6.74
C ALA A 216 5.99 3.30 -7.06
N ARG A 217 6.09 3.62 -8.35
CA ARG A 217 6.13 4.98 -8.87
C ARG A 217 5.13 5.13 -9.99
N THR A 218 4.60 6.33 -10.13
CA THR A 218 3.87 6.72 -11.33
C THR A 218 4.87 6.82 -12.48
N LEU A 219 4.57 6.18 -13.60
CA LEU A 219 5.32 6.40 -14.83
C LEU A 219 5.14 7.87 -15.20
N ALA A 220 6.17 8.70 -15.09
CA ALA A 220 6.09 10.08 -15.57
C ALA A 220 5.49 10.05 -16.98
N GLY A 221 4.49 10.90 -17.26
CA GLY A 221 3.71 10.87 -18.50
C GLY A 221 4.58 11.01 -19.74
N GLY A 222 5.17 9.91 -20.17
CA GLY A 222 5.84 9.74 -21.44
C GLY A 222 4.77 9.61 -22.50
N VAL A 223 4.80 10.52 -23.45
CA VAL A 223 4.04 10.56 -24.70
C VAL A 223 3.57 9.18 -25.14
N ARG A 224 2.26 9.05 -25.45
CA ARG A 224 1.68 7.94 -26.21
C ARG A 224 2.57 7.66 -27.44
N GLY A 225 3.42 6.65 -27.35
CA GLY A 225 4.30 6.32 -28.47
C GLY A 225 5.42 5.39 -28.05
N ARG A 226 5.23 4.10 -28.32
CA ARG A 226 6.27 3.07 -28.31
C ARG A 226 7.49 3.55 -29.13
N PRO A 227 8.70 3.71 -28.57
CA PRO A 227 9.89 3.71 -29.39
C PRO A 227 10.13 2.26 -29.79
N LYS A 228 9.69 1.91 -31.00
CA LYS A 228 10.15 0.70 -31.68
C LYS A 228 11.63 0.92 -32.01
N ASN A 229 12.46 -0.05 -31.63
CA ASN A 229 13.83 -0.26 -32.13
C ASN A 229 14.87 0.79 -31.73
N LEU A 230 15.48 0.57 -30.57
CA LEU A 230 16.83 1.08 -30.29
C LEU A 230 17.84 0.13 -30.97
N ILE A 231 18.06 0.31 -32.27
CA ILE A 231 19.19 -0.34 -32.96
C ILE A 231 20.42 0.50 -32.67
N PHE A 232 21.28 0.01 -31.79
CA PHE A 232 22.66 0.46 -31.74
C PHE A 232 23.38 -0.12 -32.96
N ALA A 233 23.38 0.63 -34.06
CA ALA A 233 24.39 0.43 -35.09
C ALA A 233 25.70 1.01 -34.54
N SER A 234 26.55 0.13 -34.02
CA SER A 234 27.98 0.40 -33.94
C SER A 234 28.46 0.77 -35.35
N THR A 235 28.83 2.03 -35.57
CA THR A 235 29.62 2.39 -36.74
C THR A 235 31.01 1.81 -36.54
N GLY A 236 31.18 0.56 -36.93
CA GLY A 236 32.46 -0.09 -37.07
C GLY A 236 33.30 0.64 -38.11
N LEU A 237 34.56 0.89 -37.76
CA LEU A 237 35.62 1.39 -38.64
C LEU A 237 35.69 0.66 -39.99
N LYS A 238 35.84 1.43 -41.09
CA LYS A 238 36.59 1.06 -42.31
C LYS A 238 36.64 2.25 -43.29
N ARG A 239 37.71 2.64 -44.00
CA ARG A 239 39.17 2.40 -44.04
C ARG A 239 39.78 3.47 -44.97
N ASP A 240 41.04 3.80 -44.71
CA ASP A 240 42.20 4.02 -45.60
C ASP A 240 42.10 4.81 -46.93
N CYS A 241 43.02 5.78 -47.02
CA CYS A 241 43.87 6.21 -48.15
C CYS A 241 43.24 6.68 -49.47
N SER A 242 43.51 7.94 -49.85
CA SER A 242 44.25 8.33 -51.09
C SER A 242 44.31 9.85 -51.25
N GLY A 243 45.50 10.38 -51.61
CA GLY A 243 45.75 11.78 -51.94
C GLY A 243 47.16 12.22 -51.58
#